data_AF-A0AAW1HPZ5-F1
#
_entry.id   AF-A0AAW1HPZ5-F1
#
_cell.length_a   1.000
_cell.length_b   1.000
_cell.length_c   1.000
_cell.angle_alpha   90.00
_cell.angle_beta   90.00
_cell.angle_gamma   90.00
#
_symmetry.space_group_name_H-M   'P 1'
#
loop_
_entity.id
_entity.type
_entity.pdbx_description
1 polymer ?
#
loop_
_entity_poly.entity_id
_entity_poly.type
_entity_poly.pdbx_seq_one_letter_code
_entity_poly.pdbx_strand_id
1 'polypeptide(L)'
;MHVAGKKLDINPEVFDGKRGTILDSGTTYAYLPKAAFVAFKKAIINEVHDLERIPGPDPNYNDICFSGAVSEVSELSKSFPSFDMVFGNGQKYSMSPENYLFKHSKVRGAYCLGVFQNGNDPTTLLGGIIVRNTLVTYDREHLKVGFWKTNCSELWDRLNVASNSTALPPLGGEFTAAGMPPASAPDVEPSHVISGDTLVGYILFDISLSINYSDLKPHVSELTSFIAEELDVNISQVHLLNVTAAGNGSLVSFSIYPEGSAEYFSNTTATHIISRLAEHTVQLPDTFGSYNLVDWKFQPPLERSWWQQPYFVVVMGIVVILMLALSAYGIWFTWRRRQEAAIPYRPVGSDSAPVLEHELQPL
;
A
#
# COMPACT_ATOMS: atom_id res chain seq x y z
N MET A 1 -18.13 -4.10 -31.35
CA MET A 1 -16.74 -4.61 -31.21
C MET A 1 -16.24 -5.10 -32.56
N HIS A 2 -15.02 -4.74 -32.95
CA HIS A 2 -14.33 -5.30 -34.12
C HIS A 2 -13.02 -5.99 -33.71
N VAL A 3 -12.64 -7.07 -34.39
CA VAL A 3 -11.35 -7.75 -34.23
C VAL A 3 -10.70 -7.88 -35.61
N ALA A 4 -9.43 -7.51 -35.75
CA ALA A 4 -8.73 -7.42 -37.03
C ALA A 4 -9.54 -6.60 -38.07
N GLY A 5 -10.18 -5.51 -37.61
CA GLY A 5 -11.06 -4.66 -38.42
C GLY A 5 -12.44 -5.25 -38.76
N LYS A 6 -12.69 -6.54 -38.51
CA LYS A 6 -13.96 -7.22 -38.80
C LYS A 6 -14.96 -7.01 -37.67
N LYS A 7 -16.17 -6.54 -37.99
CA LYS A 7 -17.27 -6.39 -37.03
C LYS A 7 -17.69 -7.77 -36.52
N LEU A 8 -17.78 -7.91 -35.20
CA LEU A 8 -18.30 -9.12 -34.57
C LEU A 8 -19.83 -9.16 -34.67
N ASP A 9 -20.38 -10.32 -34.98
CA ASP A 9 -21.83 -10.57 -35.00
C ASP A 9 -22.36 -10.73 -33.56
N ILE A 10 -22.64 -9.60 -32.93
CA ILE A 10 -23.14 -9.48 -31.56
C ILE A 10 -24.30 -8.48 -31.59
N ASN A 11 -25.44 -8.84 -30.99
CA ASN A 11 -26.53 -7.88 -30.76
C ASN A 11 -26.00 -6.74 -29.86
N PRO A 12 -26.00 -5.47 -30.31
CA PRO A 12 -25.54 -4.34 -29.50
C PRO A 12 -26.21 -4.23 -28.12
N GLU A 13 -27.47 -4.64 -27.98
CA GLU A 13 -28.22 -4.62 -26.71
C GLU A 13 -27.55 -5.46 -25.61
N VAL A 14 -26.66 -6.40 -25.98
CA VAL A 14 -25.87 -7.17 -25.01
C VAL A 14 -25.03 -6.26 -24.11
N PHE A 15 -24.63 -5.08 -24.59
CA PHE A 15 -23.82 -4.12 -23.82
C PHE A 15 -24.65 -3.18 -22.94
N ASP A 16 -25.98 -3.23 -23.04
CA ASP A 16 -26.92 -2.39 -22.28
C ASP A 16 -27.50 -3.12 -21.05
N GLY A 17 -26.98 -4.31 -20.73
CA GLY A 17 -27.46 -5.15 -19.64
C GLY A 17 -27.15 -4.61 -18.24
N LYS A 18 -28.13 -4.65 -17.33
CA LYS A 18 -28.04 -4.25 -15.90
C LYS A 18 -27.53 -2.83 -15.70
N ARG A 19 -26.20 -2.62 -15.67
CA ARG A 19 -25.56 -1.30 -15.55
C ARG A 19 -24.93 -0.81 -16.85
N GLY A 20 -25.12 -1.53 -17.95
CA GLY A 20 -24.55 -1.23 -19.26
C GLY A 20 -23.04 -1.48 -19.29
N THR A 21 -22.30 -0.53 -19.84
CA THR A 21 -20.83 -0.55 -19.90
C THR A 21 -20.23 0.46 -18.94
N ILE A 22 -19.44 -0.01 -17.98
CA ILE A 22 -18.78 0.81 -16.96
C ILE A 22 -17.28 0.85 -17.23
N LEU A 23 -16.71 2.05 -17.19
CA LEU A 23 -15.27 2.24 -17.11
C LEU A 23 -14.87 2.26 -15.63
N ASP A 24 -14.05 1.30 -15.21
CA ASP A 24 -13.80 1.03 -13.79
C ASP A 24 -12.30 0.86 -13.52
N SER A 25 -11.67 1.91 -12.99
CA SER A 25 -10.26 1.87 -12.60
C SER A 25 -9.98 0.94 -11.40
N GLY A 26 -11.01 0.55 -10.64
CA GLY A 26 -10.90 -0.41 -9.53
C GLY A 26 -10.83 -1.86 -9.99
N THR A 27 -11.02 -2.13 -11.29
CA THR A 27 -10.95 -3.46 -11.88
C THR A 27 -9.69 -3.59 -12.74
N THR A 28 -8.88 -4.63 -12.55
CA THR A 28 -7.64 -4.84 -13.32
C THR A 28 -7.92 -5.20 -14.79
N TYR A 29 -8.83 -6.12 -15.03
CA TYR A 29 -9.12 -6.73 -16.33
C TYR A 29 -10.45 -6.27 -16.91
N ALA A 30 -10.74 -6.64 -18.17
CA ALA A 30 -12.07 -6.42 -18.71
C ALA A 30 -12.98 -7.64 -18.49
N TYR A 31 -14.26 -7.38 -18.22
CA TYR A 31 -15.26 -8.43 -18.08
C TYR A 31 -16.42 -8.14 -19.03
N LEU A 32 -16.68 -9.08 -19.93
CA LEU A 32 -17.71 -8.98 -20.95
C LEU A 32 -18.91 -9.89 -20.61
N PRO A 33 -20.13 -9.51 -21.00
CA PRO A 33 -21.28 -10.41 -20.99
C PRO A 33 -20.99 -11.66 -21.82
N LYS A 34 -21.57 -12.80 -21.44
CA LYS A 34 -21.29 -14.12 -22.03
C LYS A 34 -21.28 -14.13 -23.57
N ALA A 35 -22.30 -13.56 -24.21
CA ALA A 35 -22.39 -13.55 -25.68
C ALA A 35 -21.22 -12.76 -26.32
N ALA A 36 -20.90 -11.59 -25.75
CA ALA A 36 -19.79 -10.77 -26.22
C ALA A 36 -18.43 -11.42 -25.99
N PHE A 37 -18.20 -12.02 -24.81
CA PHE A 37 -16.98 -12.76 -24.51
C PHE A 37 -16.75 -13.93 -25.47
N VAL A 38 -17.79 -14.73 -25.74
CA VAL A 38 -17.68 -15.89 -26.64
C VAL A 38 -17.32 -15.44 -28.06
N ALA A 39 -17.96 -14.39 -28.57
CA ALA A 39 -17.67 -13.84 -29.89
C ALA A 39 -16.24 -13.26 -29.97
N PHE A 40 -15.84 -12.49 -28.95
CA PHE A 40 -14.48 -11.93 -28.83
C PHE A 40 -13.42 -13.03 -28.80
N LYS A 41 -13.54 -13.99 -27.87
CA LYS A 41 -12.61 -15.10 -27.72
C LYS A 41 -12.44 -15.85 -29.03
N LYS A 42 -13.56 -16.20 -29.69
CA LYS A 42 -13.54 -16.91 -30.96
C LYS A 42 -12.82 -16.12 -32.04
N ALA A 43 -13.09 -14.81 -32.13
CA ALA A 43 -12.45 -13.96 -33.12
C ALA A 43 -10.95 -13.82 -32.89
N ILE A 44 -10.49 -13.65 -31.64
CA ILE A 44 -9.05 -13.57 -31.35
C ILE A 44 -8.36 -14.90 -31.69
N ILE A 45 -8.88 -16.03 -31.21
CA ILE A 45 -8.29 -17.35 -31.50
C ILE A 45 -8.21 -17.61 -33.00
N ASN A 46 -9.21 -17.17 -33.75
CA ASN A 46 -9.24 -17.33 -35.21
C ASN A 46 -8.25 -16.44 -35.96
N GLU A 47 -7.71 -15.38 -35.36
CA GLU A 47 -6.72 -14.49 -35.99
C GLU A 47 -5.29 -14.80 -35.49
N VAL A 48 -5.15 -15.66 -34.48
CA VAL A 48 -3.86 -16.10 -33.92
C VAL A 48 -3.53 -17.48 -34.49
N HIS A 49 -2.80 -17.53 -35.59
CA HIS A 49 -2.51 -18.77 -36.33
C HIS A 49 -1.17 -19.43 -35.98
N ASP A 50 -0.15 -18.63 -35.63
CA ASP A 50 1.23 -19.11 -35.50
C ASP A 50 1.67 -19.32 -34.03
N LEU A 51 0.73 -19.18 -33.08
CA LEU A 51 1.02 -19.31 -31.66
C LEU A 51 0.41 -20.58 -31.07
N GLU A 52 1.13 -21.19 -30.14
CA GLU A 52 0.68 -22.39 -29.45
C GLU A 52 -0.18 -22.00 -28.23
N ARG A 53 -1.33 -22.65 -28.05
CA ARG A 53 -2.17 -22.42 -26.87
C ARG A 53 -1.61 -23.16 -25.66
N ILE A 54 -1.36 -22.42 -24.57
CA ILE A 54 -0.82 -22.96 -23.32
C ILE A 54 -1.74 -22.65 -22.13
N PRO A 55 -1.61 -23.38 -20.99
CA PRO A 55 -2.29 -23.03 -19.74
C PRO A 55 -1.85 -21.66 -19.21
N GLY A 56 -2.64 -21.11 -18.29
CA GLY A 56 -2.28 -19.91 -17.54
C GLY A 56 -1.13 -20.12 -16.54
N PRO A 57 -0.54 -19.01 -16.04
CA PRO A 57 0.54 -19.09 -15.06
C PRO A 57 0.05 -19.68 -13.73
N ASP A 58 -1.20 -19.43 -13.34
CA ASP A 58 -1.84 -20.05 -12.17
C ASP A 58 -2.82 -21.15 -12.62
N PRO A 59 -2.56 -22.42 -12.28
CA PRO A 59 -3.42 -23.54 -12.70
C PRO A 59 -4.82 -23.52 -12.07
N ASN A 60 -5.07 -22.68 -11.05
CA ASN A 60 -6.41 -22.52 -10.47
C ASN A 60 -7.35 -21.72 -11.37
N TYR A 61 -6.81 -20.96 -12.32
CA TYR A 61 -7.58 -20.15 -13.26
C TYR A 61 -7.50 -20.74 -14.67
N ASN A 62 -8.61 -20.67 -15.40
CA ASN A 62 -8.70 -21.16 -16.77
C ASN A 62 -8.41 -20.04 -17.78
N ASP A 63 -7.20 -19.49 -17.68
CA ASP A 63 -6.76 -18.42 -18.57
C ASP A 63 -6.55 -18.94 -20.00
N ILE A 64 -6.72 -18.04 -20.96
CA ILE A 64 -6.49 -18.33 -22.37
C ILE A 64 -5.17 -17.69 -22.76
N CYS A 65 -4.12 -18.50 -22.86
CA CYS A 65 -2.77 -18.04 -23.10
C CYS A 65 -2.18 -18.66 -24.38
N PHE A 66 -1.21 -17.95 -24.95
CA PHE A 66 -0.51 -18.30 -26.17
C PHE A 66 1.00 -18.13 -25.97
N SER A 67 1.81 -19.11 -26.40
CA SER A 67 3.27 -19.05 -26.42
C SER A 67 3.80 -18.90 -27.84
N GLY A 68 5.07 -18.51 -27.96
CA GLY A 68 5.74 -18.31 -29.25
C GLY A 68 5.62 -16.89 -29.82
N ALA A 69 5.05 -15.95 -29.06
CA ALA A 69 4.99 -14.55 -29.45
C ALA A 69 6.31 -13.83 -29.17
N VAL A 70 6.49 -12.69 -29.82
CA VAL A 70 7.59 -11.76 -29.53
C VAL A 70 7.56 -11.29 -28.06
N SER A 71 8.73 -11.19 -27.44
CA SER A 71 8.84 -10.77 -26.02
C SER A 71 8.62 -9.27 -25.82
N GLU A 72 8.82 -8.45 -26.86
CA GLU A 72 8.65 -7.00 -26.82
C GLU A 72 7.17 -6.63 -27.01
N VAL A 73 6.62 -5.87 -26.05
CA VAL A 73 5.19 -5.48 -26.05
C VAL A 73 4.83 -4.63 -27.27
N SER A 74 5.75 -3.76 -27.70
CA SER A 74 5.58 -2.88 -28.87
C SER A 74 5.44 -3.64 -30.18
N GLU A 75 5.88 -4.90 -30.24
CA GLU A 75 5.83 -5.73 -31.43
C GLU A 75 4.67 -6.72 -31.44
N LEU A 76 3.84 -6.76 -30.39
CA LEU A 76 2.75 -7.73 -30.28
C LEU A 76 1.72 -7.64 -31.41
N SER A 77 1.59 -6.48 -32.05
CA SER A 77 0.74 -6.31 -33.23
C SER A 77 1.15 -7.17 -34.42
N LYS A 78 2.36 -7.75 -34.42
CA LYS A 78 2.81 -8.72 -35.43
C LYS A 78 2.18 -10.10 -35.24
N SER A 79 1.78 -10.44 -34.02
CA SER A 79 1.27 -11.78 -33.66
C SER A 79 -0.18 -11.80 -33.22
N PHE A 80 -0.73 -10.65 -32.83
CA PHE A 80 -2.07 -10.51 -32.29
C PHE A 80 -2.86 -9.42 -33.01
N PRO A 81 -4.16 -9.59 -33.23
CA PRO A 81 -4.97 -8.67 -34.02
C PRO A 81 -5.21 -7.34 -33.29
N SER A 82 -5.61 -6.31 -34.04
CA SER A 82 -6.21 -5.12 -33.44
C SER A 82 -7.58 -5.43 -32.85
N PHE A 83 -7.96 -4.70 -31.80
CA PHE A 83 -9.27 -4.79 -31.17
C PHE A 83 -9.89 -3.39 -31.07
N ASP A 84 -11.15 -3.25 -31.48
CA ASP A 84 -11.84 -1.97 -31.46
C ASP A 84 -13.18 -2.07 -30.71
N MET A 85 -13.44 -1.08 -29.85
CA MET A 85 -14.78 -0.79 -29.34
C MET A 85 -15.40 0.34 -30.17
N VAL A 86 -16.69 0.19 -30.52
CA VAL A 86 -17.42 1.14 -31.35
C VAL A 86 -18.61 1.63 -30.54
N PHE A 87 -18.66 2.93 -30.30
CA PHE A 87 -19.72 3.59 -29.54
C PHE A 87 -20.95 3.84 -30.42
N GLY A 88 -22.11 4.12 -29.79
CA GLY A 88 -23.38 4.33 -30.49
C GLY A 88 -23.37 5.47 -31.50
N ASN A 89 -22.49 6.46 -31.34
CA ASN A 89 -22.27 7.56 -32.28
C ASN A 89 -21.30 7.21 -33.44
N GLY A 90 -20.86 5.96 -33.54
CA GLY A 90 -19.92 5.49 -34.56
C GLY A 90 -18.45 5.80 -34.26
N GLN A 91 -18.14 6.52 -33.18
CA GLN A 91 -16.75 6.73 -32.76
C GLN A 91 -16.14 5.40 -32.31
N LYS A 92 -14.83 5.28 -32.56
CA LYS A 92 -14.10 4.05 -32.32
C LYS A 92 -12.97 4.30 -31.33
N TYR A 93 -12.89 3.46 -30.30
CA TYR A 93 -11.70 3.34 -29.47
C TYR A 93 -10.90 2.12 -29.94
N SER A 94 -9.77 2.40 -30.58
CA SER A 94 -8.86 1.41 -31.13
C SER A 94 -7.77 1.05 -30.13
N MET A 95 -7.61 -0.25 -29.89
CA MET A 95 -6.72 -0.81 -28.90
C MET A 95 -5.66 -1.69 -29.56
N SER A 96 -4.43 -1.59 -29.05
CA SER A 96 -3.33 -2.50 -29.38
C SER A 96 -3.38 -3.76 -28.50
N PRO A 97 -2.63 -4.82 -28.84
CA PRO A 97 -2.61 -6.05 -28.04
C PRO A 97 -2.31 -5.85 -26.55
N GLU A 98 -1.52 -4.84 -26.18
CA GLU A 98 -1.24 -4.50 -24.77
C GLU A 98 -2.49 -4.13 -23.95
N ASN A 99 -3.59 -3.75 -24.61
CA ASN A 99 -4.84 -3.34 -23.99
C ASN A 99 -5.79 -4.51 -23.70
N TYR A 100 -5.49 -5.72 -24.18
CA TYR A 100 -6.28 -6.92 -23.92
C TYR A 100 -5.45 -8.15 -23.60
N LEU A 101 -4.11 -8.03 -23.57
CA LEU A 101 -3.18 -9.09 -23.18
C LEU A 101 -2.39 -8.73 -21.92
N PHE A 102 -2.14 -9.71 -21.07
CA PHE A 102 -1.15 -9.64 -20.01
C PHE A 102 -0.06 -10.71 -20.22
N LYS A 103 1.14 -10.44 -19.71
CA LYS A 103 2.30 -11.32 -19.88
C LYS A 103 2.18 -12.56 -19.00
N HIS A 104 2.54 -13.72 -19.54
CA HIS A 104 2.62 -14.97 -18.79
C HIS A 104 3.88 -14.97 -17.92
N SER A 105 3.73 -15.04 -16.59
CA SER A 105 4.86 -14.90 -15.66
C SER A 105 5.89 -16.05 -15.73
N LYS A 106 5.47 -17.24 -16.17
CA LYS A 106 6.32 -18.45 -16.18
C LYS A 106 6.93 -18.82 -17.53
N VAL A 107 6.44 -18.24 -18.64
CA VAL A 107 6.83 -18.66 -20.00
C VAL A 107 7.16 -17.41 -20.80
N ARG A 108 8.44 -17.29 -21.20
CA ARG A 108 8.91 -16.14 -21.98
C ARG A 108 8.24 -16.12 -23.35
N GLY A 109 7.84 -14.93 -23.80
CA GLY A 109 7.13 -14.77 -25.08
C GLY A 109 5.72 -15.36 -25.07
N ALA A 110 5.14 -15.60 -23.88
CA ALA A 110 3.75 -16.00 -23.76
C ALA A 110 2.87 -14.90 -23.14
N TYR A 111 1.63 -14.84 -23.61
CA TYR A 111 0.65 -13.82 -23.25
C TYR A 111 -0.73 -14.44 -23.10
N CYS A 112 -1.54 -13.85 -22.23
CA CYS A 112 -2.87 -14.31 -21.87
C CYS A 112 -3.90 -13.22 -22.13
N LEU A 113 -5.13 -13.60 -22.51
CA LEU A 113 -6.25 -12.67 -22.61
C LEU A 113 -6.57 -12.09 -21.23
N GLY A 114 -6.49 -10.77 -21.09
CA GLY A 114 -6.98 -10.02 -19.92
C GLY A 114 -8.42 -9.55 -20.09
N VAL A 115 -9.21 -10.30 -20.85
CA VAL A 115 -10.64 -10.10 -21.05
C VAL A 115 -11.33 -11.40 -20.66
N PHE A 116 -12.28 -11.33 -19.76
CA PHE A 116 -12.94 -12.49 -19.15
C PHE A 116 -14.46 -12.42 -19.34
N GLN A 117 -15.14 -13.54 -19.09
CA GLN A 117 -16.60 -13.54 -18.97
C GLN A 117 -17.01 -13.00 -17.60
N ASN A 118 -18.00 -12.11 -17.55
CA ASN A 118 -18.55 -11.59 -16.29
C ASN A 118 -19.54 -12.57 -15.61
N GLY A 119 -19.21 -13.86 -15.56
CA GLY A 119 -20.10 -14.89 -15.01
C GLY A 119 -21.51 -14.84 -15.62
N ASN A 120 -22.53 -14.65 -14.76
CA ASN A 120 -23.93 -14.45 -15.14
C ASN A 120 -24.37 -12.97 -15.09
N ASP A 121 -23.47 -12.04 -14.75
CA ASP A 121 -23.76 -10.62 -14.73
C ASP A 121 -23.69 -10.07 -16.17
N PRO A 122 -24.74 -9.41 -16.68
CA PRO A 122 -24.76 -8.86 -18.03
C PRO A 122 -24.10 -7.47 -18.13
N THR A 123 -23.48 -6.96 -17.06
CA THR A 123 -22.72 -5.72 -17.07
C THR A 123 -21.39 -5.91 -17.81
N THR A 124 -21.00 -4.93 -18.62
CA THR A 124 -19.64 -4.85 -19.16
C THR A 124 -18.77 -3.99 -18.24
N LEU A 125 -17.63 -4.54 -17.79
CA LEU A 125 -16.65 -3.80 -17.00
C LEU A 125 -15.38 -3.61 -17.83
N LEU A 126 -14.97 -2.36 -18.02
CA LEU A 126 -13.74 -1.99 -18.68
C LEU A 126 -12.71 -1.61 -17.62
N GLY A 127 -11.84 -2.56 -17.27
CA GLY A 127 -10.80 -2.37 -16.29
C GLY A 127 -9.54 -1.67 -16.82
N GLY A 128 -8.54 -1.54 -15.95
CA GLY A 128 -7.27 -0.89 -16.20
C GLY A 128 -6.53 -1.39 -17.45
N ILE A 129 -6.65 -2.69 -17.78
CA ILE A 129 -6.03 -3.24 -18.99
C ILE A 129 -6.49 -2.52 -20.26
N ILE A 130 -7.78 -2.18 -20.37
CA ILE A 130 -8.37 -1.54 -21.55
C ILE A 130 -7.77 -0.16 -21.79
N VAL A 131 -7.36 0.53 -20.73
CA VAL A 131 -6.88 1.91 -20.77
C VAL A 131 -5.36 2.05 -20.61
N ARG A 132 -4.61 0.95 -20.72
CA ARG A 132 -3.14 1.00 -20.76
C ARG A 132 -2.65 1.94 -21.88
N ASN A 133 -1.67 2.79 -21.54
CA ASN A 133 -1.16 3.82 -22.44
C ASN A 133 -2.28 4.65 -23.09
N THR A 134 -3.27 5.05 -22.29
CA THR A 134 -4.39 5.89 -22.73
C THR A 134 -4.69 6.92 -21.64
N LEU A 135 -4.66 8.20 -22.00
CA LEU A 135 -5.21 9.25 -21.15
C LEU A 135 -6.73 9.18 -21.25
N VAL A 136 -7.37 8.92 -20.11
CA VAL A 136 -8.82 8.93 -19.98
C VAL A 136 -9.24 10.23 -19.29
N THR A 137 -10.20 10.93 -19.87
CA THR A 137 -10.77 12.15 -19.27
C THR A 137 -12.25 11.97 -18.99
N TYR A 138 -12.69 12.46 -17.83
CA TYR A 138 -14.08 12.42 -17.40
C TYR A 138 -14.62 13.85 -17.32
N ASP A 139 -15.30 14.27 -18.39
CA ASP A 139 -15.98 15.55 -18.44
C ASP A 139 -17.40 15.37 -17.91
N ARG A 140 -17.55 15.55 -16.59
CA ARG A 140 -18.83 15.42 -15.90
C ARG A 140 -19.81 16.54 -16.24
N GLU A 141 -19.31 17.72 -16.61
CA GLU A 141 -20.15 18.86 -16.98
C GLU A 141 -20.87 18.61 -18.31
N HIS A 142 -20.15 18.08 -19.29
CA HIS A 142 -20.70 17.78 -20.62
C HIS A 142 -21.12 16.31 -20.79
N LEU A 143 -21.04 15.49 -19.73
CA LEU A 143 -21.36 14.06 -19.72
C LEU A 143 -20.60 13.26 -20.78
N LYS A 144 -19.29 13.51 -20.90
CA LYS A 144 -18.42 12.87 -21.89
C LYS A 144 -17.26 12.15 -21.23
N VAL A 145 -16.83 11.07 -21.89
CA VAL A 145 -15.56 10.42 -21.62
C VAL A 145 -14.67 10.57 -22.85
N GLY A 146 -13.42 10.96 -22.62
CA GLY A 146 -12.40 11.07 -23.65
C GLY A 146 -11.38 9.95 -23.52
N PHE A 147 -10.95 9.40 -24.66
CA PHE A 147 -9.86 8.43 -24.73
C PHE A 147 -8.80 8.96 -25.67
N TRP A 148 -7.57 9.10 -25.19
CA TRP A 148 -6.43 9.48 -26.01
C TRP A 148 -5.29 8.49 -25.86
N LYS A 149 -5.09 7.64 -26.87
CA LYS A 149 -3.96 6.68 -26.91
C LYS A 149 -2.64 7.47 -26.93
N THR A 150 -1.79 7.23 -25.94
CA THR A 150 -0.56 7.98 -25.72
C THR A 150 0.43 7.19 -24.88
N ASN A 151 1.73 7.45 -25.00
CA ASN A 151 2.70 6.91 -24.05
C ASN A 151 2.55 7.67 -22.72
N CYS A 152 2.03 7.00 -21.70
CA CYS A 152 1.74 7.66 -20.42
C CYS A 152 3.00 8.10 -19.67
N SER A 153 4.13 7.39 -19.82
CA SER A 153 5.41 7.81 -19.25
C SER A 153 5.91 9.10 -19.90
N GLU A 154 5.91 9.15 -21.23
CA GLU A 154 6.32 10.35 -21.97
C GLU A 154 5.38 11.54 -21.71
N LEU A 155 4.07 11.27 -21.62
CA LEU A 155 3.09 12.30 -21.25
C LEU A 155 3.38 12.84 -19.84
N TRP A 156 3.64 11.97 -18.88
CA TRP A 156 3.97 12.34 -17.50
C TRP A 156 5.21 13.22 -17.45
N ASP A 157 6.28 12.84 -18.15
CA ASP A 157 7.53 13.63 -18.22
C ASP A 157 7.27 15.04 -18.77
N ARG A 158 6.51 15.15 -19.86
CA ARG A 158 6.13 16.45 -20.45
C ARG A 158 5.33 17.32 -19.49
N LEU A 159 4.40 16.73 -18.74
CA LEU A 159 3.57 17.45 -17.76
C LEU A 159 4.42 17.91 -16.56
N ASN A 160 5.38 17.11 -16.11
CA ASN A 160 6.28 17.48 -15.02
C ASN A 160 7.27 18.60 -15.41
N VAL A 161 7.76 18.60 -16.65
CA VAL A 161 8.58 19.70 -17.18
C VAL A 161 7.79 21.02 -17.21
N ALA A 162 6.49 20.96 -17.52
CA ALA A 162 5.60 22.13 -17.48
C ALA A 162 5.34 22.62 -16.04
N SER A 163 5.20 21.70 -15.08
CA SER A 163 5.03 22.04 -13.65
C SER A 163 6.28 22.73 -13.08
N ASN A 164 7.48 22.35 -13.51
CA ASN A 164 8.72 23.00 -13.08
C ASN A 164 9.00 24.33 -13.79
N SER A 165 8.27 24.64 -14.88
CA SER A 165 8.44 25.87 -15.66
C SER A 165 7.34 26.91 -15.44
N THR A 166 6.41 26.72 -14.51
CA THR A 166 5.29 27.66 -14.28
C THR A 166 5.33 28.30 -12.89
N ALA A 167 6.36 29.11 -12.64
CA ALA A 167 6.19 30.28 -11.78
C ALA A 167 5.53 31.40 -12.61
N LEU A 168 4.23 31.30 -12.85
CA LEU A 168 3.40 32.44 -13.27
C LEU A 168 2.86 33.15 -12.01
N PRO A 169 2.80 34.49 -11.98
CA PRO A 169 2.39 35.26 -10.81
C PRO A 169 0.91 35.03 -10.49
N PRO A 170 0.50 35.19 -9.22
CA PRO A 170 -0.87 34.88 -8.81
C PRO A 170 -1.84 35.88 -9.44
N LEU A 171 -2.72 35.39 -10.32
CA LEU A 171 -3.88 36.13 -10.77
C LEU A 171 -4.98 35.95 -9.71
N GLY A 172 -5.17 36.97 -8.88
CA GLY A 172 -6.24 37.01 -7.89
C GLY A 172 -7.61 36.94 -8.55
N GLY A 173 -8.44 36.03 -8.05
CA GLY A 173 -9.85 35.91 -8.42
C GLY A 173 -10.56 35.01 -7.42
N GLU A 174 -11.24 35.62 -6.45
CA GLU A 174 -12.20 34.95 -5.57
C GLU A 174 -13.30 34.27 -6.40
N PHE A 175 -13.47 32.97 -6.24
CA PHE A 175 -14.71 32.28 -6.57
C PHE A 175 -15.19 31.50 -5.35
N THR A 176 -16.23 32.03 -4.72
CA THR A 176 -16.96 31.42 -3.62
C THR A 176 -17.64 30.13 -4.07
N ALA A 177 -17.24 29.00 -3.48
CA ALA A 177 -17.92 27.72 -3.63
C ALA A 177 -19.19 27.68 -2.77
N ALA A 178 -20.34 27.45 -3.39
CA ALA A 178 -21.57 27.06 -2.70
C ALA A 178 -22.23 25.91 -3.46
N GLY A 179 -22.44 24.78 -2.79
CA GLY A 179 -23.43 23.78 -3.24
C GLY A 179 -23.11 22.31 -3.02
N MET A 180 -23.60 21.79 -1.89
CA MET A 180 -23.99 20.41 -1.56
C MET A 180 -22.94 19.29 -1.32
N PRO A 181 -23.17 18.44 -0.28
CA PRO A 181 -22.35 17.28 0.02
C PRO A 181 -22.73 16.05 -0.83
N PRO A 182 -21.80 15.14 -1.17
CA PRO A 182 -22.13 13.90 -1.84
C PRO A 182 -22.81 12.91 -0.89
N ALA A 183 -23.82 12.20 -1.42
CA ALA A 183 -24.49 11.10 -0.76
C ALA A 183 -23.59 9.84 -0.77
N SER A 184 -23.57 9.12 0.35
CA SER A 184 -22.79 7.91 0.59
C SER A 184 -23.19 6.76 -0.34
N ALA A 185 -22.20 6.11 -0.95
CA ALA A 185 -22.36 4.88 -1.72
C ALA A 185 -22.36 3.64 -0.78
N PRO A 186 -22.95 2.50 -1.19
CA PRO A 186 -23.00 1.30 -0.37
C PRO A 186 -21.68 0.50 -0.43
N ASP A 187 -21.21 0.12 0.76
CA ASP A 187 -20.02 -0.69 1.03
C ASP A 187 -20.08 -2.09 0.39
N VAL A 188 -19.24 -2.33 -0.62
CA VAL A 188 -18.65 -3.65 -0.91
C VAL A 188 -17.26 -3.43 -1.51
N GLU A 189 -16.22 -3.59 -0.70
CA GLU A 189 -14.80 -3.45 -1.07
C GLU A 189 -14.25 -4.65 -1.87
N PRO A 190 -13.46 -4.40 -2.93
CA PRO A 190 -12.40 -5.28 -3.42
C PRO A 190 -11.04 -4.88 -2.83
N SER A 191 -10.32 -5.88 -2.32
CA SER A 191 -9.27 -5.81 -1.31
C SER A 191 -7.86 -5.39 -1.77
N HIS A 192 -7.67 -4.40 -2.65
CA HIS A 192 -6.31 -3.91 -2.99
C HIS A 192 -6.18 -2.39 -3.22
N VAL A 193 -7.18 -1.60 -2.84
CA VAL A 193 -7.03 -0.15 -2.77
C VAL A 193 -6.62 0.20 -1.34
N ILE A 194 -5.47 0.86 -1.18
CA ILE A 194 -5.16 1.58 0.06
C ILE A 194 -6.17 2.73 0.09
N SER A 195 -7.34 2.48 0.71
CA SER A 195 -8.30 3.51 1.08
C SER A 195 -7.55 4.60 1.84
N GLY A 196 -7.88 5.87 1.63
CA GLY A 196 -7.13 7.03 2.14
C GLY A 196 -6.83 7.03 3.66
N ASP A 197 -7.48 6.14 4.41
CA ASP A 197 -7.34 5.94 5.86
C ASP A 197 -6.40 4.76 6.25
N THR A 198 -5.82 4.04 5.29
CA THR A 198 -4.98 2.86 5.56
C THR A 198 -3.52 3.27 5.78
N LEU A 199 -3.10 3.34 7.04
CA LEU A 199 -1.73 3.63 7.42
C LEU A 199 -0.82 2.44 7.08
N VAL A 200 0.15 2.65 6.20
CA VAL A 200 1.14 1.63 5.83
C VAL A 200 2.33 1.75 6.78
N GLY A 201 2.43 0.82 7.74
CA GLY A 201 3.52 0.80 8.71
C GLY A 201 4.83 0.34 8.09
N TYR A 202 4.85 -0.88 7.55
CA TYR A 202 5.99 -1.43 6.83
C TYR A 202 5.56 -2.37 5.72
N ILE A 203 6.41 -2.55 4.72
CA ILE A 203 6.15 -3.39 3.55
C ILE A 203 7.04 -4.62 3.61
N LEU A 204 6.47 -5.80 3.41
CA LEU A 204 7.16 -7.09 3.32
C LEU A 204 7.05 -7.61 1.90
N PHE A 205 8.13 -8.16 1.37
CA PHE A 205 8.08 -8.81 0.06
C PHE A 205 9.16 -9.88 -0.07
N ASP A 206 8.86 -10.87 -0.90
CA ASP A 206 9.72 -12.01 -1.18
C ASP A 206 10.15 -12.01 -2.64
N ILE A 207 11.46 -12.14 -2.89
CA ILE A 207 12.04 -12.29 -4.23
C ILE A 207 12.66 -13.67 -4.34
N SER A 208 12.22 -14.44 -5.33
CA SER A 208 12.91 -15.64 -5.79
C SER A 208 13.97 -15.27 -6.82
N LEU A 209 15.17 -15.83 -6.70
CA LEU A 209 16.32 -15.61 -7.58
C LEU A 209 16.84 -16.96 -8.07
N SER A 210 17.30 -17.05 -9.31
CA SER A 210 17.87 -18.29 -9.85
C SER A 210 19.29 -18.58 -9.37
N ILE A 211 19.99 -17.60 -8.77
CA ILE A 211 21.30 -17.81 -8.15
C ILE A 211 21.19 -18.72 -6.91
N ASN A 212 22.16 -19.60 -6.74
CA ASN A 212 22.20 -20.53 -5.61
C ASN A 212 22.52 -19.79 -4.30
N TYR A 213 22.00 -20.29 -3.18
CA TYR A 213 22.17 -19.71 -1.85
C TYR A 213 23.64 -19.46 -1.50
N SER A 214 24.53 -20.40 -1.79
CA SER A 214 25.96 -20.28 -1.47
C SER A 214 26.63 -19.12 -2.20
N ASP A 215 26.21 -18.85 -3.43
CA ASP A 215 26.76 -17.80 -4.29
C ASP A 215 26.10 -16.45 -4.01
N LEU A 216 24.82 -16.45 -3.62
CA LEU A 216 24.09 -15.25 -3.23
C LEU A 216 24.55 -14.71 -1.88
N LYS A 217 24.79 -15.59 -0.90
CA LYS A 217 25.10 -15.23 0.49
C LYS A 217 26.17 -14.13 0.65
N PRO A 218 27.31 -14.14 -0.05
CA PRO A 218 28.29 -13.05 0.05
C PRO A 218 27.84 -11.73 -0.59
N HIS A 219 26.87 -11.73 -1.51
CA HIS A 219 26.41 -10.57 -2.27
C HIS A 219 25.07 -10.00 -1.80
N VAL A 220 24.53 -10.45 -0.66
CA VAL A 220 23.20 -9.99 -0.18
C VAL A 220 23.19 -8.50 0.17
N SER A 221 24.31 -7.95 0.65
CA SER A 221 24.41 -6.50 0.91
C SER A 221 24.32 -5.69 -0.38
N GLU A 222 24.95 -6.17 -1.45
CA GLU A 222 24.89 -5.57 -2.78
C GLU A 222 23.48 -5.66 -3.37
N LEU A 223 22.82 -6.81 -3.25
CA LEU A 223 21.40 -6.97 -3.60
C LEU A 223 20.50 -5.97 -2.86
N THR A 224 20.76 -5.75 -1.58
CA THR A 224 20.00 -4.80 -0.76
C THR A 224 20.17 -3.36 -1.27
N SER A 225 21.38 -2.98 -1.67
CA SER A 225 21.65 -1.67 -2.28
C SER A 225 20.87 -1.47 -3.58
N PHE A 226 20.86 -2.46 -4.48
CA PHE A 226 20.12 -2.38 -5.74
C PHE A 226 18.61 -2.27 -5.52
N ILE A 227 18.07 -3.01 -4.56
CA ILE A 227 16.64 -2.90 -4.19
C ILE A 227 16.30 -1.50 -3.68
N ALA A 228 17.17 -0.91 -2.86
CA ALA A 228 16.96 0.44 -2.35
C ALA A 228 16.94 1.48 -3.49
N GLU A 229 17.87 1.37 -4.43
CA GLU A 229 17.95 2.23 -5.62
C GLU A 229 16.72 2.08 -6.53
N GLU A 230 16.32 0.84 -6.84
CA GLU A 230 15.18 0.58 -7.72
C GLU A 230 13.83 1.03 -7.14
N LEU A 231 13.71 1.01 -5.81
CA LEU A 231 12.49 1.43 -5.11
C LEU A 231 12.51 2.92 -4.71
N ASP A 232 13.59 3.64 -5.01
CA ASP A 232 13.82 5.04 -4.64
C ASP A 232 13.65 5.27 -3.12
N VAL A 233 14.28 4.40 -2.32
CA VAL A 233 14.29 4.47 -0.86
C VAL A 233 15.72 4.46 -0.32
N ASN A 234 15.92 4.94 0.91
CA ASN A 234 17.22 4.88 1.54
C ASN A 234 17.58 3.41 1.85
N ILE A 235 18.85 3.02 1.64
CA ILE A 235 19.33 1.67 1.98
C ILE A 235 19.07 1.30 3.45
N SER A 236 19.07 2.29 4.35
CA SER A 236 18.77 2.09 5.77
C SER A 236 17.33 1.67 6.05
N GLN A 237 16.42 1.88 5.09
CA GLN A 237 15.02 1.47 5.18
C GLN A 237 14.80 0.01 4.75
N VAL A 238 15.71 -0.58 3.99
CA VAL A 238 15.59 -1.93 3.45
C VAL A 238 16.29 -2.92 4.36
N HIS A 239 15.52 -3.81 4.98
CA HIS A 239 16.02 -4.81 5.92
C HIS A 239 15.81 -6.21 5.38
N LEU A 240 16.91 -6.95 5.30
CA LEU A 240 16.91 -8.37 5.03
C LEU A 240 16.31 -9.13 6.22
N LEU A 241 15.28 -9.94 5.97
CA LEU A 241 14.67 -10.79 6.99
C LEU A 241 15.24 -12.20 6.96
N ASN A 242 15.30 -12.81 5.78
CA ASN A 242 15.73 -14.19 5.62
C ASN A 242 16.26 -14.44 4.20
N VAL A 243 17.17 -15.41 4.09
CA VAL A 243 17.65 -15.97 2.83
C VAL A 243 17.56 -17.48 2.96
N THR A 244 16.78 -18.12 2.10
CA THR A 244 16.60 -19.58 2.11
C THR A 244 16.93 -20.18 0.74
N ALA A 245 17.40 -21.42 0.74
CA ALA A 245 17.56 -22.18 -0.49
C ALA A 245 16.20 -22.64 -1.00
N ALA A 246 15.91 -22.38 -2.27
CA ALA A 246 14.64 -22.72 -2.92
C ALA A 246 14.91 -23.49 -4.22
N GLY A 247 14.91 -24.82 -4.15
CA GLY A 247 15.29 -25.68 -5.27
C GLY A 247 16.74 -25.44 -5.69
N ASN A 248 16.94 -25.04 -6.95
CA ASN A 248 18.26 -24.68 -7.50
C ASN A 248 18.61 -23.19 -7.32
N GLY A 249 17.70 -22.39 -6.75
CA GLY A 249 17.87 -20.96 -6.55
C GLY A 249 17.76 -20.54 -5.09
N SER A 250 17.49 -19.26 -4.87
CA SER A 250 17.37 -18.65 -3.54
C SER A 250 16.05 -17.91 -3.41
N LEU A 251 15.47 -17.91 -2.21
CA LEU A 251 14.34 -17.06 -1.84
C LEU A 251 14.82 -16.07 -0.79
N VAL A 252 14.61 -14.79 -1.04
CA VAL A 252 15.03 -13.69 -0.18
C VAL A 252 13.82 -12.90 0.29
N SER A 253 13.70 -12.74 1.59
CA SER A 253 12.63 -11.97 2.22
C SER A 253 13.16 -10.64 2.71
N PHE A 254 12.48 -9.56 2.34
CA PHE A 254 12.81 -8.19 2.71
C PHE A 254 11.66 -7.51 3.45
N SER A 255 12.03 -6.51 4.24
CA SER A 255 11.11 -5.54 4.85
C SER A 255 11.58 -4.12 4.57
N ILE A 256 10.64 -3.20 4.30
CA ILE A 256 10.92 -1.78 4.10
C ILE A 256 10.20 -0.98 5.18
N TYR A 257 10.95 -0.17 5.92
CA TYR A 257 10.43 0.70 6.98
C TYR A 257 10.41 2.18 6.56
N PRO A 258 9.57 3.02 7.18
CA PRO A 258 9.53 4.46 6.94
C PRO A 258 10.86 5.12 7.31
N GLU A 259 11.17 6.26 6.70
CA GLU A 259 12.42 6.96 6.95
C GLU A 259 12.47 7.55 8.38
N GLY A 260 13.63 7.41 9.04
CA GLY A 260 13.91 8.03 10.33
C GLY A 260 13.07 7.44 11.47
N SER A 261 12.20 8.26 12.06
CA SER A 261 11.35 7.88 13.21
C SER A 261 9.86 7.85 12.88
N ALA A 262 9.50 7.92 11.58
CA ALA A 262 8.12 7.88 11.14
C ALA A 262 7.49 6.50 11.43
N GLU A 263 6.25 6.51 11.91
CA GLU A 263 5.51 5.29 12.27
C GLU A 263 4.81 4.64 11.06
N TYR A 264 4.65 5.39 9.97
CA TYR A 264 4.04 4.94 8.72
C TYR A 264 4.60 5.70 7.51
N PHE A 265 4.48 5.10 6.33
CA PHE A 265 4.82 5.72 5.06
C PHE A 265 3.80 6.79 4.67
N SER A 266 4.27 7.84 3.99
CA SER A 266 3.34 8.74 3.28
C SER A 266 2.57 7.95 2.22
N ASN A 267 1.31 8.31 1.96
CA ASN A 267 0.50 7.64 0.93
C ASN A 267 1.20 7.64 -0.43
N THR A 268 1.91 8.72 -0.79
CA THR A 268 2.67 8.82 -2.03
C THR A 268 3.84 7.84 -2.09
N THR A 269 4.63 7.74 -1.02
CA THR A 269 5.77 6.81 -0.95
C THR A 269 5.30 5.35 -0.93
N ALA A 270 4.28 5.05 -0.12
CA ALA A 270 3.70 3.71 -0.05
C ALA A 270 3.16 3.27 -1.43
N THR A 271 2.42 4.14 -2.10
CA THR A 271 1.86 3.86 -3.44
C THR A 271 2.97 3.66 -4.46
N HIS A 272 4.03 4.47 -4.43
CA HIS A 272 5.17 4.33 -5.34
C HIS A 272 5.90 2.98 -5.17
N ILE A 273 6.20 2.58 -3.93
CA ILE A 273 6.87 1.30 -3.65
C ILE A 273 5.97 0.14 -4.07
N ILE A 274 4.68 0.19 -3.71
CA ILE A 274 3.72 -0.87 -4.00
C ILE A 274 3.47 -1.00 -5.50
N SER A 275 3.35 0.10 -6.24
CA SER A 275 3.19 0.03 -7.70
C SER A 275 4.39 -0.61 -8.36
N ARG A 276 5.61 -0.28 -7.91
CA ARG A 276 6.85 -0.88 -8.44
C ARG A 276 6.90 -2.39 -8.22
N LEU A 277 6.53 -2.84 -7.02
CA LEU A 277 6.46 -4.26 -6.67
C LEU A 277 5.35 -4.99 -7.44
N ALA A 278 4.12 -4.47 -7.40
CA ALA A 278 2.95 -5.11 -8.04
C ALA A 278 3.08 -5.22 -9.57
N GLU A 279 3.69 -4.22 -10.21
CA GLU A 279 3.90 -4.21 -11.67
C GLU A 279 5.15 -4.98 -12.11
N HIS A 280 5.90 -5.60 -11.19
CA HIS A 280 7.14 -6.34 -11.45
C HIS A 280 8.20 -5.50 -12.18
N THR A 281 8.31 -4.22 -11.82
CA THR A 281 9.18 -3.25 -12.51
C THR A 281 10.55 -3.07 -11.88
N VAL A 282 10.79 -3.66 -10.70
CA VAL A 282 12.12 -3.68 -10.05
C VAL A 282 13.09 -4.41 -10.97
N GLN A 283 14.17 -3.77 -11.41
CA GLN A 283 15.21 -4.38 -12.26
C GLN A 283 16.46 -4.72 -11.45
N LEU A 284 16.80 -6.00 -11.39
CA LEU A 284 18.04 -6.45 -10.74
C LEU A 284 19.11 -6.79 -11.77
N PRO A 285 20.40 -6.57 -11.47
CA PRO A 285 21.49 -6.97 -12.35
C PRO A 285 21.49 -8.48 -12.65
N ASP A 286 21.91 -8.83 -13.87
CA ASP A 286 21.99 -10.23 -14.34
C ASP A 286 22.91 -11.12 -13.47
N THR A 287 23.77 -10.53 -12.64
CA THR A 287 24.64 -11.24 -11.68
C THR A 287 23.85 -12.04 -10.63
N PHE A 288 22.61 -11.66 -10.34
CA PHE A 288 21.70 -12.40 -9.44
C PHE A 288 20.81 -13.41 -10.18
N GLY A 289 20.98 -13.51 -11.50
CA GLY A 289 20.20 -14.36 -12.39
C GLY A 289 18.77 -13.87 -12.61
N SER A 290 17.91 -14.74 -13.13
CA SER A 290 16.49 -14.43 -13.29
C SER A 290 15.81 -14.37 -11.92
N TYR A 291 14.95 -13.37 -11.72
CA TYR A 291 14.22 -13.19 -10.48
C TYR A 291 12.72 -13.06 -10.72
N ASN A 292 11.94 -13.35 -9.69
CA ASN A 292 10.50 -13.15 -9.69
C ASN A 292 10.03 -12.75 -8.29
N LEU A 293 9.16 -11.74 -8.20
CA LEU A 293 8.48 -11.38 -6.97
C LEU A 293 7.47 -12.49 -6.64
N VAL A 294 7.54 -13.05 -5.45
CA VAL A 294 6.73 -14.21 -5.04
C VAL A 294 5.48 -13.77 -4.30
N ASP A 295 5.65 -12.90 -3.33
CA ASP A 295 4.57 -12.39 -2.50
C ASP A 295 4.96 -11.00 -1.96
N TRP A 296 3.96 -10.18 -1.63
CA TRP A 296 4.17 -8.93 -0.92
C TRP A 296 2.93 -8.56 -0.09
N LYS A 297 3.16 -7.90 1.04
CA LYS A 297 2.10 -7.42 1.93
C LYS A 297 2.55 -6.16 2.67
N PHE A 298 1.61 -5.29 3.00
CA PHE A 298 1.86 -4.18 3.91
C PHE A 298 1.19 -4.50 5.25
N GLN A 299 1.86 -4.14 6.34
CA GLN A 299 1.32 -4.28 7.69
C GLN A 299 0.99 -2.89 8.26
N PRO A 300 -0.11 -2.75 9.03
CA PRO A 300 -0.33 -1.54 9.82
C PRO A 300 0.86 -1.22 10.73
N PRO A 301 1.00 0.05 11.17
CA PRO A 301 2.04 0.44 12.12
C PRO A 301 2.07 -0.52 13.29
N LEU A 302 3.27 -0.91 13.72
CA LEU A 302 3.42 -1.58 15.01
C LEU A 302 2.71 -0.71 16.04
N GLU A 303 1.69 -1.24 16.72
CA GLU A 303 1.13 -0.61 17.91
C GLU A 303 2.29 -0.46 18.89
N ARG A 304 2.92 0.70 18.85
CA ARG A 304 3.88 1.07 19.86
C ARG A 304 3.03 1.15 21.10
N SER A 305 3.23 0.20 22.01
CA SER A 305 2.61 0.20 23.33
C SER A 305 2.96 1.54 23.98
N TRP A 306 2.10 2.52 23.76
CA TRP A 306 2.17 3.88 24.27
C TRP A 306 2.07 3.87 25.81
N TRP A 307 1.96 2.70 26.41
CA TRP A 307 2.00 2.41 27.83
C TRP A 307 3.41 2.28 28.39
N GLN A 308 4.48 2.15 27.60
CA GLN A 308 5.82 2.02 28.18
C GLN A 308 6.52 3.36 28.47
N GLN A 309 6.27 4.42 27.71
CA GLN A 309 6.90 5.74 27.94
C GLN A 309 6.29 6.52 29.13
N PRO A 310 4.97 6.69 29.26
CA PRO A 310 4.40 7.43 30.39
C PRO A 310 4.45 6.62 31.69
N TYR A 311 4.43 5.28 31.66
CA TYR A 311 4.50 4.47 32.88
C TYR A 311 5.83 4.64 33.62
N PHE A 312 6.98 4.61 32.92
CA PHE A 312 8.27 4.86 33.58
C PHE A 312 8.38 6.28 34.14
N VAL A 313 7.88 7.30 33.42
CA VAL A 313 7.90 8.69 33.90
C VAL A 313 6.97 8.88 35.10
N VAL A 314 5.78 8.28 35.08
CA VAL A 314 4.82 8.32 36.21
C VAL A 314 5.36 7.56 37.42
N VAL A 315 5.93 6.36 37.22
CA VAL A 315 6.55 5.57 38.29
C VAL A 315 7.73 6.32 38.91
N MET A 316 8.61 6.92 38.10
CA MET A 316 9.70 7.76 38.60
C MET A 316 9.17 8.98 39.37
N GLY A 317 8.10 9.62 38.88
CA GLY A 317 7.43 10.71 39.58
C GLY A 317 6.88 10.28 40.95
N ILE A 318 6.22 9.13 41.03
CA ILE A 318 5.69 8.56 42.28
C ILE A 318 6.82 8.23 43.26
N VAL A 319 7.92 7.63 42.79
CA VAL A 319 9.08 7.31 43.63
C VAL A 319 9.73 8.57 44.20
N VAL A 320 9.88 9.63 43.39
CA VAL A 320 10.43 10.91 43.87
C VAL A 320 9.50 11.55 44.91
N ILE A 321 8.18 11.55 44.69
CA ILE A 321 7.21 12.06 45.65
C ILE A 321 7.25 11.28 46.97
N LEU A 322 7.34 9.95 46.92
CA LEU A 322 7.46 9.11 48.11
C LEU A 322 8.75 9.39 48.89
N MET A 323 9.87 9.57 48.20
CA MET A 323 11.15 9.92 48.83
C MET A 323 11.08 11.30 49.52
N LEU A 324 10.49 12.28 48.86
CA LEU A 324 10.28 13.61 49.44
C LEU A 324 9.33 13.57 50.65
N ALA A 325 8.24 12.80 50.58
CA ALA A 325 7.31 12.65 51.70
C ALA A 325 7.96 11.94 52.90
N LEU A 326 8.75 10.89 52.67
CA LEU A 326 9.47 10.17 53.73
C LEU A 326 10.54 11.05 54.39
N SER A 327 11.27 11.85 53.59
CA SER A 327 12.25 12.80 54.16
C SER A 327 11.57 13.89 54.99
N ALA A 328 10.48 14.48 54.50
CA ALA A 328 9.71 15.48 55.24
C ALA A 328 9.12 14.89 56.54
N TYR A 329 8.59 13.66 56.48
CA TYR A 329 8.11 12.94 57.66
C TYR A 329 9.24 12.64 58.66
N GLY A 330 10.42 12.24 58.20
CA GLY A 330 11.59 12.02 59.06
C GLY A 330 12.07 13.30 59.75
N ILE A 331 12.10 14.42 59.03
CA ILE A 331 12.43 15.74 59.59
C ILE A 331 11.38 16.16 60.61
N TRP A 332 10.10 16.01 60.29
CA TRP A 332 9.02 16.33 61.23
C TRP A 332 9.05 15.43 62.48
N PHE A 333 9.28 14.13 62.31
CA PHE A 333 9.36 13.17 63.40
C PHE A 333 10.55 13.43 64.34
N THR A 334 11.71 13.76 63.78
CA THR A 334 12.89 14.14 64.58
C THR A 334 12.70 15.47 65.29
N TRP A 335 12.07 16.46 64.63
CA TRP A 335 11.70 17.73 65.24
C TRP A 335 10.69 17.54 66.38
N ARG A 336 9.66 16.71 66.18
CA ARG A 336 8.66 16.38 67.20
C ARG A 336 9.28 15.65 68.40
N ARG A 337 10.16 14.66 68.17
CA ARG A 337 10.91 14.01 69.26
C ARG A 337 11.80 14.99 70.02
N ARG A 338 12.42 15.96 69.34
CA ARG A 338 13.20 17.01 70.01
C ARG A 338 12.32 17.91 70.87
N GLN A 339 11.08 18.20 70.45
CA GLN A 339 10.14 18.94 71.30
C GLN A 339 9.66 18.13 72.50
N GLU A 340 9.40 16.83 72.35
CA GLU A 340 9.04 15.94 73.46
C GLU A 340 10.20 15.73 74.46
N ALA A 341 11.45 15.74 73.98
CA ALA A 341 12.65 15.73 74.84
C ALA A 341 12.94 17.10 75.50
N ALA A 342 12.27 18.17 75.07
CA ALA A 342 12.41 19.52 75.59
C ALA A 342 11.26 19.91 76.54
N ILE A 343 10.68 18.94 77.26
CA ILE A 343 9.85 19.24 78.44
C ILE A 343 10.81 19.68 79.56
N PRO A 344 10.79 20.96 79.99
CA PRO A 344 11.64 21.42 81.08
C PRO A 344 11.18 20.77 82.39
N TYR A 345 12.12 20.15 83.09
CA TYR A 345 11.94 19.63 84.44
C TYR A 345 11.52 20.78 85.37
N ARG A 346 10.30 20.74 85.90
CA ARG A 346 9.84 21.67 86.94
C ARG A 346 10.44 21.18 88.27
N PRO A 347 11.25 21.97 89.00
CA PRO A 347 11.76 21.52 90.28
C PRO A 347 10.60 21.52 91.28
N VAL A 348 10.30 20.35 91.85
CA VAL A 348 9.35 20.20 92.97
C VAL A 348 10.08 20.63 94.24
N GLY A 349 9.92 21.90 94.59
CA GLY A 349 10.45 22.53 95.80
C GLY A 349 9.39 23.43 96.42
N SER A 350 8.19 22.87 96.63
CA SER A 350 7.10 23.49 97.38
C SER A 350 6.18 22.36 97.84
N ASP A 351 6.49 21.83 99.01
CA ASP A 351 5.55 21.23 99.98
C ASP A 351 6.38 20.68 101.14
N SER A 352 6.99 21.61 101.90
CA SER A 352 7.41 21.34 103.27
C SER A 352 6.14 21.18 104.10
N ALA A 353 5.76 19.94 104.37
CA ALA A 353 4.71 19.62 105.33
C ALA A 353 5.05 20.23 106.70
N PRO A 354 4.06 20.80 107.42
CA PRO A 354 4.29 21.40 108.72
C PRO A 354 4.38 20.29 109.77
N VAL A 355 5.50 20.21 110.47
CA VAL A 355 5.58 19.50 111.76
C VAL A 355 5.37 20.56 112.85
N LEU A 356 4.19 20.51 113.46
CA LEU A 356 3.77 21.36 114.57
C LEU A 356 4.30 20.76 115.88
N GLU A 357 5.30 21.41 116.49
CA GLU A 357 5.71 21.14 117.88
C GLU A 357 4.59 21.56 118.85
N HIS A 358 4.28 20.66 119.77
CA HIS A 358 3.38 20.86 120.91
C HIS A 358 4.21 21.29 122.11
N GLU A 359 3.92 22.46 122.67
CA GLU A 359 4.21 22.77 124.08
C GLU A 359 2.92 23.35 124.69
N LEU A 360 2.38 22.62 125.65
CA LEU A 360 1.21 22.97 126.44
C LEU A 360 1.70 23.41 127.82
N GLN A 361 1.27 24.58 128.28
CA GLN A 361 1.08 24.82 129.71
C GLN A 361 0.11 25.96 129.96
N PRO A 362 -0.89 25.73 130.83
CA PRO A 362 -1.32 26.78 131.74
C PRO A 362 -1.20 26.35 133.22
N LEU A 363 -0.81 27.36 134.01
CA LEU A 363 -0.69 27.49 135.47
C LEU A 363 0.56 26.93 136.15
#